data_AF-A0A7V8YFM5-F1
#
_entry.id   AF-A0A7V8YFM5-F1
#
_cell.length_a   1.000
_cell.length_b   1.000
_cell.length_c   1.000
_cell.angle_alpha   90.00
_cell.angle_beta   90.00
_cell.angle_gamma   90.00
#
_symmetry.space_group_name_H-M   'P 1'
#
loop_
_entity.id
_entity.type
_entity.pdbx_description
1 polymer ?
#
loop_
_entity_poly.entity_id
_entity_poly.type
_entity_poly.pdbx_seq_one_letter_code
_entity_poly.pdbx_strand_id
1 'polypeptide(L)' 'GFVAGEWHNNHHLYPNGARSGFLWYQLDLAWLFIRFYAAIGGITSYRDPKAQFLKVHYEPWVAAQKARGLPSRG' A
#
# COMPACT_ATOMS: atom_id res chain seq x y z
N GLY A 1 -10.21 -11.17 -2.88
CA GLY A 1 -11.05 -11.60 -1.74
C GLY A 1 -11.06 -10.48 -0.73
N PHE A 2 -12.20 -9.84 -0.53
CA PHE A 2 -12.35 -8.48 0.03
C PHE A 2 -11.82 -8.23 1.45
N VAL A 3 -11.40 -9.25 2.22
CA VAL A 3 -11.26 -9.10 3.69
C VAL A 3 -9.86 -9.40 4.26
N ALA A 4 -9.01 -10.23 3.62
CA ALA A 4 -7.71 -10.56 4.24
C ALA A 4 -6.60 -11.05 3.29
N GLY A 5 -6.90 -11.34 2.01
CA GLY A 5 -5.97 -12.04 1.13
C GLY A 5 -5.51 -11.29 -0.11
N GLU A 6 -6.04 -10.09 -0.39
CA GLU A 6 -5.91 -9.54 -1.75
C GLU A 6 -4.52 -8.96 -2.07
N TRP A 7 -3.70 -8.70 -1.05
CA TRP A 7 -2.36 -8.12 -1.22
C TRP A 7 -1.28 -8.94 -0.53
N HIS A 8 -1.40 -10.28 -0.58
CA HIS A 8 -0.44 -11.19 0.08
C HIS A 8 1.01 -10.95 -0.37
N ASN A 9 1.24 -10.63 -1.65
CA ASN A 9 2.57 -10.27 -2.15
C ASN A 9 3.11 -8.97 -1.53
N ASN A 10 2.24 -7.96 -1.36
CA ASN A 10 2.61 -6.72 -0.70
C ASN A 10 2.90 -6.95 0.79
N HIS A 11 2.15 -7.85 1.44
CA HIS A 11 2.41 -8.25 2.83
C HIS A 11 3.76 -8.96 2.97
N HIS A 12 4.10 -9.89 2.08
CA HIS A 12 5.43 -10.51 2.07
C HIS A 12 6.56 -9.53 1.76
N LEU A 13 6.30 -8.50 0.94
CA LEU A 13 7.27 -7.44 0.67
C LEU A 13 7.50 -6.51 1.88
N TYR A 14 6.46 -6.26 2.68
CA TYR A 14 6.53 -5.46 3.90
C TYR A 14 5.86 -6.17 5.09
N PRO A 15 6.45 -7.24 5.64
CA PRO A 15 5.80 -8.08 6.65
C PRO A 15 5.55 -7.36 7.99
N ASN A 16 6.35 -6.33 8.25
CA ASN A 16 6.22 -5.50 9.46
C ASN A 16 5.33 -4.26 9.27
N GLY A 17 4.70 -4.11 8.10
CA GLY A 17 3.81 -2.99 7.77
C GLY A 17 2.37 -3.27 8.19
N ALA A 18 1.73 -2.28 8.80
CA ALA A 18 0.30 -2.33 9.15
C ALA A 18 -0.63 -2.23 7.92
N ARG A 19 -0.09 -1.83 6.77
CA ARG A 19 -0.80 -1.62 5.51
C ARG A 19 -0.24 -2.57 4.45
N SER A 20 -1.13 -3.18 3.67
CA SER A 20 -0.80 -4.04 2.54
C SER A 20 -1.34 -3.54 1.20
N GLY A 21 -2.33 -2.63 1.15
CA GLY A 21 -2.82 -2.02 -0.11
C GLY A 21 -2.19 -0.66 -0.41
N PHE A 22 -1.24 -0.56 -1.35
CA PHE A 22 -0.45 0.67 -1.58
C PHE A 22 -0.98 1.58 -2.70
N LEU A 23 -1.55 0.99 -3.74
CA LEU A 23 -2.13 1.71 -4.89
C LEU A 23 -3.61 2.03 -4.66
N TRP A 24 -4.18 2.97 -5.42
CA TRP A 24 -5.53 3.49 -5.16
C TRP A 24 -6.63 2.43 -5.36
N TYR A 25 -6.44 1.50 -6.31
CA TYR A 25 -7.35 0.39 -6.57
C TYR A 25 -7.16 -0.78 -5.59
N GLN A 26 -6.16 -0.70 -4.70
CA GLN A 26 -5.87 -1.73 -3.71
C GLN A 26 -6.64 -1.45 -2.42
N LEU A 27 -7.89 -1.92 -2.35
CA LEU A 27 -8.70 -1.79 -1.15
C LEU A 27 -8.14 -2.65 -0.01
N ASP A 28 -7.89 -2.03 1.13
CA ASP A 28 -7.29 -2.68 2.31
C ASP A 28 -8.16 -2.39 3.54
N LEU A 29 -9.10 -3.30 3.82
CA LEU A 29 -10.03 -3.16 4.95
C LEU A 29 -9.33 -3.25 6.30
N ALA A 30 -8.27 -4.05 6.42
CA ALA A 30 -7.49 -4.16 7.65
C ALA A 30 -6.81 -2.82 7.97
N TRP A 31 -6.24 -2.15 6.96
CA TRP A 31 -5.68 -0.82 7.11
C TRP A 31 -6.72 0.23 7.49
N LEU A 32 -7.92 0.19 6.90
CA LEU A 32 -9.01 1.09 7.28
C LEU A 32 -9.41 0.89 8.75
N PHE A 33 -9.51 -0.35 9.20
CA PHE A 33 -9.82 -0.67 10.59
C PHE A 33 -8.73 -0.17 11.55
N ILE A 34 -7.45 -0.41 11.23
CA ILE A 34 -6.30 0.09 12.02
C ILE A 34 -6.34 1.62 12.10
N ARG A 35 -6.60 2.32 10.98
CA ARG A 35 -6.70 3.78 10.98
C ARG A 35 -7.87 4.29 11.80
N PHE A 36 -9.02 3.63 11.74
CA PHE A 36 -10.18 3.96 12.55
C PHE A 36 -9.87 3.79 14.04
N TYR A 37 -9.28 2.65 14.42
CA TYR A 37 -8.95 2.35 15.81
C TYR A 37 -7.85 3.28 16.36
N ALA A 38 -6.87 3.66 15.52
CA ALA A 38 -5.88 4.68 15.84
C ALA A 38 -6.53 6.06 16.06
N ALA A 39 -7.52 6.43 15.24
CA ALA A 39 -8.20 7.72 15.35
C ALA A 39 -8.97 7.89 16.67
N ILE A 40 -9.51 6.79 17.23
CA ILE A 40 -10.17 6.79 18.55
C ILE A 40 -9.21 6.59 19.72
N GLY A 41 -7.88 6.62 19.48
CA GLY A 41 -6.86 6.50 20.51
C GLY A 41 -6.50 5.07 20.93
N GLY A 42 -7.03 4.05 20.24
CA GLY A 42 -6.76 2.63 20.53
C GLY A 42 -5.40 2.13 20.04
N ILE A 43 -4.72 2.91 19.19
CA ILE A 43 -3.37 2.60 18.66
C ILE A 43 -2.50 3.84 18.82
N THR A 44 -1.37 3.69 19.50
CA THR A 44 -0.41 4.78 19.76
C THR A 44 0.69 4.87 18.70
N SER A 45 0.96 3.78 17.97
CA SER A 45 1.93 3.76 16.87
C SER A 45 1.65 2.63 15.88
N TYR A 46 1.99 2.85 14.62
CA TYR A 46 1.95 1.84 13.56
C TYR A 46 3.01 2.15 12.50
N ARG A 47 3.39 1.15 11.69
CA ARG A 47 4.32 1.30 10.57
C ARG A 47 3.55 1.31 9.26
N ASP A 48 3.61 2.42 8.51
CA ASP A 48 3.04 2.53 7.17
C ASP A 48 4.15 2.56 6.10
N PRO A 49 4.42 1.45 5.38
CA PRO A 49 5.46 1.41 4.36
C PRO A 49 5.03 2.02 3.02
N LYS A 50 3.83 2.62 2.89
CA LYS A 50 3.34 3.15 1.60
C LYS A 50 4.31 4.11 0.93
N ALA A 51 4.88 5.06 1.68
CA ALA A 51 5.82 6.03 1.13
C ALA A 51 7.08 5.36 0.58
N GLN A 52 7.60 4.35 1.29
CA GLN A 52 8.73 3.56 0.85
C GLN A 52 8.39 2.74 -0.41
N PHE A 53 7.22 2.09 -0.44
CA PHE A 53 6.76 1.35 -1.62
C PHE A 53 6.67 2.25 -2.85
N LEU A 54 6.07 3.44 -2.72
CA LEU A 54 5.91 4.36 -3.85
C LEU A 54 7.27 4.76 -4.43
N LYS A 55 8.22 5.13 -3.56
CA LYS A 55 9.56 5.53 -3.98
C LYS A 55 10.38 4.40 -4.60
N VAL A 56 10.33 3.21 -4.02
CA VAL A 56 11.18 2.09 -4.41
C VAL A 56 10.63 1.32 -5.61
N HIS A 57 9.30 1.18 -5.71
CA HIS A 57 8.67 0.30 -6.70
C HIS A 57 7.79 1.05 -7.71
N TYR A 58 6.98 2.02 -7.27
CA TYR A 58 6.01 2.67 -8.14
C TYR A 58 6.64 3.77 -9.03
N GLU A 59 7.41 4.68 -8.44
CA GLU A 59 8.06 5.78 -9.17
C GLU A 59 8.99 5.29 -10.30
N PRO A 60 9.87 4.29 -10.07
CA PRO A 60 10.71 3.74 -11.15
C PRO A 60 9.87 3.08 -12.24
N TRP A 61 8.78 2.39 -11.87
CA TRP A 61 7.87 1.79 -12.83
C TRP A 61 7.18 2.86 -13.70
N VAL A 62 6.68 3.95 -13.11
CA VAL A 62 6.08 5.07 -13.86
C VAL A 62 7.10 5.70 -14.80
N ALA A 63 8.33 5.95 -14.31
CA ALA A 63 9.40 6.51 -15.13
C ALA A 63 9.75 5.60 -16.33
N ALA A 64 9.83 4.29 -16.10
CA ALA A 64 10.08 3.30 -17.15
C ALA A 64 8.94 3.24 -18.17
N GLN A 65 7.68 3.31 -17.75
CA GLN A 65 6.51 3.36 -18.64
C GLN A 65 6.52 4.61 -19.52
N LYS A 66 6.85 5.77 -18.93
CA LYS A 66 7.00 7.04 -19.66
C LYS A 66 8.13 6.96 -20.68
N ALA A 67 9.28 6.38 -20.32
CA ALA A 67 10.40 6.17 -21.24
C ALA A 67 10.04 5.22 -22.41
N ARG A 68 9.12 4.27 -22.18
CA ARG A 68 8.58 3.36 -23.20
C ARG A 68 7.46 3.99 -24.06
N GLY A 69 7.10 5.25 -23.83
CA GLY A 69 6.01 5.92 -24.54
C GLY A 69 4.61 5.39 -24.22
N LEU A 70 4.46 4.60 -23.15
CA LEU A 70 3.16 4.06 -22.73
C LEU A 70 2.45 5.06 -21.82
N PRO A 71 1.11 5.22 -21.96
CA PRO A 71 0.35 6.04 -21.02
C PRO A 71 0.46 5.45 -19.61
N SER A 72 0.73 6.32 -18.63
CA SER A 72 0.68 5.93 -17.21
C SER A 72 -0.75 5.53 -16.87
N ARG A 73 -0.99 4.24 -16.61
CA ARG A 73 -2.28 3.79 -16.08
C ARG A 73 -2.40 4.30 -14.65
N GLY A 74 -3.28 5.29 -14.48
CA GLY A 74 -3.61 5.93 -13.21
C GLY A 74 -4.05 4.88 -12.22
#